data_AF-Q84XJ4-F1
#
_entry.id   AF-Q84XJ4-F1
#
_cell.length_a   1.000
_cell.length_b   1.000
_cell.length_c   1.000
_cell.angle_alpha   90.00
_cell.angle_beta   90.00
_cell.angle_gamma   90.00
#
_symmetry.space_group_name_H-M   'P 1'
#
loop_
_entity.id
_entity.type
_entity.pdbx_description
1 polymer ?
#
loop_
_entity_poly.entity_id
_entity_poly.type
_entity_poly.pdbx_seq_one_letter_code
_entity_poly.pdbx_strand_id
1 'polypeptide(L)'
;YRTGPWDGTRFSGIPEDNKLSYMEYNFTENGEEVAYTFLMTNHSMYSRLKISSAGSLERWTWLPPSWGWNLFWSSPMEPQCDVYKICGPYAYCDVTTLPVCNCMKGFNRSNVEQWELRDASSGCIRRTPLSCSGDGFMRLERMKLPDTTMAIVDRSINVKECEERCHSDCNCTAFANADIRNGGTGCVIWTGELEDIRNYVVD
;
A
#
# COMPACT_ATOMS: atom_id res chain seq x y z
N TYR A 1 1.91 7.83 9.21
CA TYR A 1 2.07 6.49 8.61
C TYR A 1 0.69 5.94 8.26
N ARG A 2 0.58 5.14 7.19
CA ARG A 2 -0.66 4.43 6.83
C ARG A 2 -0.32 2.98 6.49
N THR A 3 -0.90 2.03 7.23
CA THR A 3 -0.75 0.59 6.98
C THR A 3 -1.37 0.16 5.64
N GLY A 4 -2.43 0.83 5.21
CA GLY A 4 -3.11 0.58 3.94
C GLY A 4 -4.04 -0.64 3.98
N PRO A 5 -4.70 -0.96 2.85
CA PRO A 5 -5.72 -1.99 2.78
C PRO A 5 -5.14 -3.40 2.94
N TRP A 6 -6.01 -4.34 3.31
CA TRP A 6 -5.75 -5.77 3.25
C TRP A 6 -5.83 -6.26 1.79
N ASP A 7 -4.80 -6.97 1.32
CA ASP A 7 -4.71 -7.44 -0.08
C ASP A 7 -5.17 -8.89 -0.27
N GLY A 8 -5.77 -9.50 0.75
CA GLY A 8 -6.11 -10.93 0.78
C GLY A 8 -5.07 -11.79 1.48
N THR A 9 -3.84 -11.31 1.63
CA THR A 9 -2.71 -12.02 2.25
C THR A 9 -2.03 -11.26 3.37
N ARG A 10 -1.93 -9.93 3.26
CA ARG A 10 -1.28 -9.03 4.21
C ARG A 10 -1.84 -7.62 4.07
N PHE A 11 -1.42 -6.71 4.96
CA PHE A 11 -1.64 -5.29 4.75
C PHE A 11 -0.56 -4.71 3.84
N SER A 12 -0.97 -3.86 2.88
CA SER A 12 -0.07 -3.35 1.82
C SER A 12 1.18 -2.60 2.32
N GLY A 13 1.12 -2.04 3.54
CA GLY A 13 2.16 -1.22 4.15
C GLY A 13 3.03 -1.95 5.18
N ILE A 14 2.86 -3.26 5.34
CA ILE A 14 3.67 -4.12 6.22
C ILE A 14 4.04 -5.39 5.43
N PRO A 15 4.93 -5.29 4.43
CA PRO A 15 5.30 -6.43 3.60
C PRO A 15 6.00 -7.55 4.39
N GLU A 16 6.56 -7.25 5.56
CA GLU A 16 7.30 -8.18 6.43
C GLU A 16 6.39 -9.16 7.20
N ASP A 17 5.09 -8.89 7.33
CA ASP A 17 4.12 -9.80 7.97
C ASP A 17 3.76 -10.94 7.00
N ASN A 18 4.76 -11.78 6.74
CA ASN A 18 4.68 -13.00 5.93
C ASN A 18 4.15 -14.18 6.76
N LYS A 19 3.72 -15.25 6.07
CA LYS A 19 3.19 -16.46 6.72
C LYS A 19 4.25 -17.10 7.63
N LEU A 20 3.93 -17.27 8.91
CA LEU A 20 4.81 -17.86 9.93
C LEU A 20 4.38 -19.30 10.21
N SER A 21 5.33 -20.19 10.47
CA SER A 21 5.01 -21.60 10.79
C SER A 21 4.34 -21.79 12.16
N TYR A 22 4.51 -20.81 13.05
CA TYR A 22 4.04 -20.85 14.44
C TYR A 22 2.80 -20.00 14.71
N MET A 23 2.25 -19.33 13.69
CA MET A 23 1.10 -18.44 13.81
C MET A 23 0.32 -18.38 12.50
N GLU A 24 -1.00 -18.30 12.62
CA GLU A 24 -1.89 -17.91 11.54
C GLU A 24 -2.51 -16.54 11.85
N TYR A 25 -2.78 -15.76 10.82
CA TYR A 25 -3.46 -14.47 10.94
C TYR A 25 -4.45 -14.30 9.80
N ASN A 26 -5.51 -13.54 10.06
CA ASN A 26 -6.55 -13.30 9.10
C ASN A 26 -7.17 -11.91 9.30
N PHE A 27 -7.79 -11.41 8.25
CA PHE A 27 -8.61 -10.21 8.27
C PHE A 27 -10.05 -10.60 7.93
N THR A 28 -10.93 -10.46 8.91
CA THR A 28 -12.36 -10.68 8.74
C THR A 28 -12.99 -9.36 8.33
N GLU A 29 -13.75 -9.37 7.23
CA GLU A 29 -14.58 -8.26 6.78
C GLU A 29 -15.95 -8.83 6.39
N ASN A 30 -16.95 -8.65 7.27
CA ASN A 30 -18.32 -9.12 7.05
C ASN A 30 -19.34 -8.16 7.70
N GLY A 31 -20.61 -8.56 7.75
CA GLY A 31 -21.69 -7.73 8.31
C GLY A 31 -21.68 -7.58 9.83
N GLU A 32 -20.83 -8.33 10.54
CA GLU A 32 -20.71 -8.32 12.01
C GLU A 32 -19.43 -7.62 12.47
N GLU A 33 -18.30 -7.89 11.81
CA GLU A 33 -17.00 -7.35 12.19
C GLU A 33 -16.10 -7.01 11.00
N VAL A 34 -15.23 -6.03 11.24
CA VAL A 34 -14.09 -5.70 10.39
C VAL A 34 -12.85 -5.66 11.28
N ALA A 35 -12.13 -6.78 11.33
CA ALA A 35 -11.09 -6.99 12.34
C ALA A 35 -9.93 -7.85 11.82
N TYR A 36 -8.72 -7.51 12.27
CA TYR A 36 -7.54 -8.36 12.14
C TYR A 36 -7.38 -9.22 13.39
N THR A 37 -7.12 -10.51 13.23
CA THR A 37 -6.83 -11.43 14.32
C THR A 37 -5.65 -12.34 13.98
N PHE A 38 -4.97 -12.83 15.01
CA PHE A 38 -3.92 -13.84 14.87
C PHE A 38 -4.02 -14.89 15.98
N LEU A 39 -3.63 -16.12 15.64
CA LEU A 39 -3.67 -17.29 16.53
C LEU A 39 -2.33 -18.01 16.49
N MET A 40 -1.85 -18.43 17.65
CA MET A 40 -0.63 -19.23 17.76
C MET A 40 -0.94 -20.69 17.43
N THR A 41 -0.22 -21.28 16.46
CA THR A 41 -0.29 -22.72 16.17
C THR A 41 0.73 -23.50 17.00
N ASN A 42 1.81 -22.85 17.43
CA ASN A 42 2.76 -23.40 18.39
C ASN A 42 2.52 -22.78 19.78
N HIS A 43 1.91 -23.56 20.67
CA HIS A 43 1.56 -23.12 22.03
C HIS A 43 2.76 -22.94 22.98
N SER A 44 3.96 -23.39 22.58
CA SER A 44 5.19 -23.13 23.34
C SER A 44 5.78 -21.73 23.08
N MET A 45 5.26 -21.03 22.08
CA MET A 45 5.70 -19.68 21.71
C MET A 45 4.67 -18.64 22.13
N TYR A 46 5.15 -17.44 22.43
CA TYR A 46 4.29 -16.29 22.68
C TYR A 46 4.57 -15.23 21.63
N SER A 47 3.52 -14.58 21.13
CA SER A 47 3.65 -13.44 20.23
C SER A 47 2.61 -12.38 20.56
N ARG A 48 2.96 -11.11 20.33
CA ARG A 48 2.07 -9.97 20.57
C ARG A 48 2.36 -8.84 19.60
N LEU A 49 1.32 -8.09 19.28
CA LEU A 49 1.41 -6.77 18.64
C LEU A 49 1.30 -5.70 19.73
N LYS A 50 2.18 -4.71 19.70
CA LYS A 50 2.10 -3.54 20.59
C LYS A 50 2.46 -2.27 19.83
N ILE A 51 1.91 -1.14 20.25
CA ILE A 51 2.41 0.16 19.83
C ILE A 51 3.44 0.61 20.88
N SER A 52 4.63 0.97 20.45
CA SER A 52 5.69 1.49 21.33
C SER A 52 5.37 2.92 21.79
N SER A 53 6.09 3.41 22.79
CA SER A 53 6.00 4.82 23.21
C SER A 53 6.45 5.81 22.11
N ALA A 54 7.18 5.33 21.10
CA ALA A 54 7.59 6.13 19.94
C ALA A 54 6.53 6.10 18.81
N GLY A 55 5.44 5.35 18.97
CA GLY A 55 4.36 5.27 17.98
C GLY A 55 4.59 4.24 16.85
N SER A 56 5.60 3.36 16.97
CA SER A 56 5.80 2.23 16.06
C SER A 56 4.91 1.04 16.45
N LEU A 57 4.25 0.43 15.46
CA LEU A 57 3.60 -0.88 15.64
C LEU A 57 4.67 -1.97 15.55
N GLU A 58 4.71 -2.85 16.55
CA GLU A 58 5.78 -3.84 16.69
C GLU A 58 5.20 -5.23 16.95
N ARG A 59 5.69 -6.23 16.21
CA ARG A 59 5.48 -7.64 16.55
C ARG A 59 6.64 -8.14 17.40
N TRP A 60 6.33 -8.62 18.59
CA TRP A 60 7.29 -9.24 19.49
C TRP A 60 6.99 -10.72 19.61
N THR A 61 8.01 -11.57 19.50
CA THR A 61 7.90 -13.02 19.62
C THR A 61 8.91 -13.57 20.63
N TRP A 62 8.45 -14.43 21.52
CA TRP A 62 9.26 -15.17 22.48
C TRP A 62 9.38 -16.63 22.02
N LEU A 63 10.61 -17.10 21.82
CA LEU A 63 10.92 -18.46 21.35
C LEU A 63 11.85 -19.14 22.35
N PRO A 64 11.40 -20.06 23.22
CA PRO A 64 12.30 -20.83 24.06
C PRO A 64 13.38 -21.55 23.23
N PRO A 65 14.67 -21.54 23.64
CA PRO A 65 15.20 -21.11 24.94
C PRO A 65 15.65 -19.64 24.99
N SER A 66 15.12 -18.74 24.15
CA SER A 66 15.45 -17.32 24.21
C SER A 66 15.12 -16.73 25.59
N TRP A 67 15.98 -15.84 26.06
CA TRP A 67 15.89 -15.22 27.39
C TRP A 67 14.97 -14.00 27.41
N GLY A 68 14.27 -13.70 26.31
CA GLY A 68 13.51 -12.47 26.13
C GLY A 68 12.62 -12.45 24.90
N TRP A 69 11.85 -11.36 24.81
CA TRP A 69 11.08 -10.98 23.62
C TRP A 69 12.01 -10.51 22.50
N ASN A 70 11.84 -11.07 21.30
CA ASN A 70 12.55 -10.63 20.10
C ASN A 70 11.61 -9.76 19.27
N LEU A 71 12.10 -8.61 18.79
CA LEU A 71 11.39 -7.78 17.83
C LEU A 71 11.46 -8.47 16.46
N PHE A 72 10.32 -8.90 15.95
CA PHE A 72 10.22 -9.60 14.68
C PHE A 72 10.09 -8.64 13.50
N TRP A 73 9.20 -7.65 13.62
CA TRP A 73 9.13 -6.51 12.71
C TRP A 73 8.60 -5.28 13.45
N SER A 74 8.89 -4.10 12.88
CA SER A 74 8.33 -2.82 13.32
C SER A 74 7.87 -2.03 12.11
N SER A 75 6.76 -1.29 12.24
CA SER A 75 6.27 -0.39 11.21
C SER A 75 5.90 0.98 11.79
N PRO A 76 6.22 2.10 11.13
CA PRO A 76 6.99 2.21 9.88
C PRO A 76 8.44 1.72 10.03
N MET A 77 8.99 1.10 8.98
CA MET A 77 10.37 0.58 8.98
C MET A 77 11.32 1.54 8.27
N GLU A 78 10.85 2.15 7.18
CA GLU A 78 11.65 3.00 6.30
C GLU A 78 11.12 4.43 6.38
N PRO A 79 11.63 5.28 7.30
CA PRO A 79 11.12 6.62 7.51
C PRO A 79 11.19 7.51 6.26
N GLN A 80 12.07 7.17 5.31
CA GLN A 80 12.17 7.85 4.02
C GLN A 80 10.93 7.69 3.12
N CYS A 81 10.17 6.59 3.26
CA CYS A 81 9.02 6.29 2.38
C CYS A 81 7.72 5.89 3.11
N ASP A 82 7.80 5.52 4.39
CA ASP A 82 6.63 5.12 5.17
C ASP A 82 5.94 6.30 5.88
N VAL A 83 6.58 7.47 5.92
CA VAL A 83 5.95 8.70 6.41
C VAL A 83 4.80 9.05 5.47
N TYR A 84 3.64 9.34 6.07
CA TYR A 84 2.40 9.55 5.31
C TYR A 84 2.53 10.77 4.41
N LYS A 85 2.22 10.60 3.11
CA LYS A 85 2.31 11.66 2.09
C LYS A 85 3.68 12.34 2.00
N ILE A 86 4.77 11.57 2.18
CA ILE A 86 6.13 12.10 2.01
C ILE A 86 6.38 12.61 0.58
N CYS A 87 5.77 11.95 -0.41
CA CYS A 87 5.71 12.41 -1.78
C CYS A 87 4.30 12.94 -2.06
N GLY A 88 4.22 14.07 -2.79
CA GLY A 88 2.95 14.67 -3.18
C GLY A 88 2.14 13.83 -4.17
N PRO A 89 0.95 14.30 -4.57
CA PRO A 89 0.04 13.60 -5.47
C PRO A 89 0.70 13.10 -6.77
N TYR A 90 0.29 11.92 -7.23
CA TYR A 90 0.79 11.27 -8.46
C TYR A 90 2.31 11.01 -8.50
N ALA A 91 2.99 11.16 -7.37
CA ALA A 91 4.34 10.68 -7.14
C ALA A 91 4.31 9.42 -6.26
N TYR A 92 5.35 8.61 -6.37
CA TYR A 92 5.59 7.49 -5.46
C TYR A 92 6.98 7.58 -4.86
N CYS A 93 7.12 7.07 -3.65
CA CYS A 93 8.40 6.97 -2.96
C CYS A 93 9.13 5.67 -3.34
N ASP A 94 10.41 5.77 -3.65
CA ASP A 94 11.33 4.67 -3.89
C ASP A 94 12.61 4.89 -3.07
N VAL A 95 12.92 3.94 -2.19
CA VAL A 95 14.07 4.01 -1.28
C VAL A 95 15.41 3.87 -2.00
N THR A 96 15.40 3.40 -3.26
CA THR A 96 16.60 3.17 -4.07
C THR A 96 16.98 4.34 -4.96
N THR A 97 16.12 5.35 -5.08
CA THR A 97 16.35 6.51 -5.95
C THR A 97 16.76 7.75 -5.16
N LEU A 98 17.44 8.68 -5.84
CA LEU A 98 17.74 10.00 -5.31
C LEU A 98 17.36 11.08 -6.34
N PRO A 99 16.34 11.93 -6.07
CA PRO A 99 15.48 11.96 -4.88
C PRO A 99 14.60 10.71 -4.72
N VAL A 100 14.10 10.46 -3.50
CA VAL A 100 13.24 9.29 -3.20
C VAL A 100 11.86 9.39 -3.84
N CYS A 101 11.37 10.61 -4.08
CA CYS A 101 10.09 10.81 -4.76
C CYS A 101 10.28 10.79 -6.28
N ASN A 102 9.41 10.05 -6.96
CA ASN A 102 9.41 9.88 -8.40
C ASN A 102 8.02 10.16 -8.96
N CYS A 103 7.92 10.97 -10.02
CA CYS A 103 6.67 11.08 -10.76
C CYS A 103 6.34 9.76 -11.45
N MET A 104 5.06 9.37 -11.43
CA MET A 104 4.59 8.27 -12.26
C MET A 104 4.90 8.54 -13.73
N LYS A 105 5.17 7.48 -14.50
CA LYS A 105 5.41 7.61 -15.94
C LYS A 105 4.20 8.27 -16.63
N GLY A 106 4.47 9.33 -17.40
CA GLY A 106 3.41 10.16 -18.01
C GLY A 106 3.08 11.43 -17.22
N PHE A 107 3.73 11.65 -16.07
CA PHE A 107 3.60 12.86 -15.26
C PHE A 107 4.91 13.69 -15.27
N ASN A 108 4.78 14.98 -15.01
CA ASN A 108 5.87 15.93 -14.79
C ASN A 108 5.79 16.50 -13.38
N ARG A 109 6.92 16.97 -12.86
CA ARG A 109 6.98 17.69 -11.59
C ARG A 109 6.09 18.93 -11.68
N SER A 110 5.18 19.11 -10.72
CA SER A 110 4.24 20.24 -10.72
C SER A 110 4.97 21.58 -10.58
N ASN A 111 5.99 21.63 -9.71
CA ASN A 111 6.84 22.79 -9.49
C ASN A 111 8.31 22.37 -9.55
N VAL A 112 9.00 22.67 -10.65
CA VAL A 112 10.39 22.22 -10.87
C VAL A 112 11.34 22.79 -9.82
N GLU A 113 11.16 24.06 -9.43
CA GLU A 113 12.03 24.77 -8.48
C GLU A 113 11.96 24.12 -7.08
N GLN A 114 10.76 23.79 -6.60
CA GLN A 114 10.58 23.05 -5.34
C GLN A 114 11.26 21.68 -5.39
N TRP A 115 11.07 20.95 -6.48
CA TRP A 115 11.66 19.63 -6.65
C TRP A 115 13.19 19.65 -6.73
N GLU A 116 13.79 20.72 -7.28
CA GLU A 116 15.24 20.94 -7.25
C GLU A 116 15.77 21.16 -5.84
N LEU A 117 14.96 21.75 -4.96
CA LEU A 117 15.21 21.87 -3.53
C LEU A 117 14.85 20.62 -2.73
N ARG A 118 14.52 19.51 -3.41
CA ARG A 118 14.05 18.23 -2.83
C ARG A 118 12.73 18.34 -2.07
N ASP A 119 11.94 19.38 -2.35
CA ASP A 119 10.57 19.50 -1.90
C ASP A 119 9.63 18.91 -2.98
N ALA A 120 9.14 17.70 -2.72
CA ALA A 120 8.21 16.99 -3.59
C ALA A 120 6.74 17.13 -3.16
N SER A 121 6.42 18.08 -2.26
CA SER A 121 5.07 18.26 -1.70
C SER A 121 4.02 18.61 -2.76
N SER A 122 4.41 19.35 -3.80
CA SER A 122 3.54 19.69 -4.93
C SER A 122 3.23 18.52 -5.86
N GLY A 123 3.88 17.37 -5.67
CA GLY A 123 3.64 16.16 -6.44
C GLY A 123 3.91 16.35 -7.93
N CYS A 124 3.11 15.69 -8.74
CA CYS A 124 3.26 15.64 -10.18
C CYS A 124 1.92 15.88 -10.89
N ILE A 125 1.99 16.43 -12.10
CA ILE A 125 0.84 16.67 -12.98
C ILE A 125 0.96 15.84 -14.26
N ARG A 126 -0.17 15.44 -14.84
CA ARG A 126 -0.18 14.72 -16.12
C ARG A 126 0.47 15.58 -17.21
N ARG A 127 1.31 14.97 -18.04
CA ARG A 127 1.94 15.63 -19.19
C ARG A 127 0.93 16.04 -20.26
N THR A 128 -0.08 15.21 -20.43
CA THR A 128 -1.14 15.38 -21.43
C THR A 128 -2.49 15.35 -20.72
N PRO A 129 -3.39 16.32 -21.00
CA PRO A 129 -4.77 16.27 -20.51
C PRO A 129 -5.48 14.99 -20.97
N LEU A 130 -6.37 14.48 -20.12
CA LEU A 130 -7.19 13.31 -20.40
C LEU A 130 -8.31 13.65 -21.39
N SER A 131 -8.70 12.66 -22.18
CA SER A 131 -9.77 12.73 -23.18
C SER A 131 -10.98 11.85 -22.83
N CYS A 132 -10.87 11.07 -21.74
CA CYS A 132 -11.77 10.00 -21.32
C CYS A 132 -11.80 8.84 -22.33
N SER A 133 -12.40 9.03 -23.50
CA SER A 133 -12.68 7.94 -24.45
C SER A 133 -11.45 7.34 -25.14
N GLY A 134 -10.33 8.06 -25.20
CA GLY A 134 -9.08 7.60 -25.81
C GLY A 134 -7.95 7.35 -24.81
N ASP A 135 -8.28 7.36 -23.52
CA ASP A 135 -7.28 7.25 -22.47
C ASP A 135 -6.83 5.81 -22.29
N GLY A 136 -5.65 5.64 -21.68
CA GLY A 136 -5.09 4.33 -21.40
C GLY A 136 -4.39 4.30 -20.06
N PHE A 137 -4.06 3.10 -19.62
CA PHE A 137 -3.49 2.87 -18.30
C PHE A 137 -2.01 2.45 -18.38
N MET A 138 -1.23 2.95 -17.43
CA MET A 138 0.13 2.48 -17.21
C MET A 138 0.13 1.56 -16.00
N ARG A 139 0.53 0.31 -16.19
CA ARG A 139 0.68 -0.63 -15.09
C ARG A 139 1.88 -0.23 -14.23
N LEU A 140 1.64 -0.02 -12.94
CA LEU A 140 2.67 0.12 -11.92
C LEU A 140 2.77 -1.20 -11.16
N GLU A 141 4.00 -1.62 -10.87
CA GLU A 141 4.28 -2.91 -10.24
C GLU A 141 4.85 -2.70 -8.85
N ARG A 142 4.55 -3.64 -7.94
CA ARG A 142 5.10 -3.67 -6.57
C ARG A 142 4.80 -2.40 -5.79
N MET A 143 3.59 -1.89 -5.94
CA MET A 143 3.14 -0.67 -5.29
C MET A 143 2.39 -0.98 -4.00
N LYS A 144 2.63 -0.18 -2.98
CA LYS A 144 1.63 0.07 -1.94
C LYS A 144 0.48 0.82 -2.60
N LEU A 145 -0.74 0.27 -2.54
CA LEU A 145 -1.92 0.92 -3.13
C LEU A 145 -2.13 2.31 -2.52
N PRO A 146 -2.63 3.32 -3.26
CA PRO A 146 -2.83 4.67 -2.74
C PRO A 146 -3.78 4.74 -1.54
N ASP A 147 -3.89 5.92 -0.94
CA ASP A 147 -4.96 6.21 0.02
C ASP A 147 -6.35 5.87 -0.56
N THR A 148 -7.20 5.20 0.21
CA THR A 148 -8.48 4.64 -0.25
C THR A 148 -9.68 5.50 0.12
N THR A 149 -9.48 6.75 0.58
CA THR A 149 -10.57 7.66 0.99
C THR A 149 -11.60 7.90 -0.13
N MET A 150 -11.13 8.05 -1.37
CA MET A 150 -11.97 8.28 -2.56
C MET A 150 -12.09 7.04 -3.45
N ALA A 151 -11.84 5.86 -2.89
CA ALA A 151 -11.88 4.60 -3.61
C ALA A 151 -13.21 3.87 -3.40
N ILE A 152 -13.67 3.18 -4.44
CA ILE A 152 -14.79 2.25 -4.39
C ILE A 152 -14.29 0.83 -4.65
N VAL A 153 -14.95 -0.16 -4.04
CA VAL A 153 -14.59 -1.57 -4.17
C VAL A 153 -15.77 -2.39 -4.70
N ASP A 154 -15.47 -3.27 -5.65
CA ASP A 154 -16.39 -4.30 -6.15
C ASP A 154 -15.64 -5.64 -6.21
N ARG A 155 -15.88 -6.51 -5.24
CA ARG A 155 -15.17 -7.81 -5.13
C ARG A 155 -15.70 -8.86 -6.12
N SER A 156 -16.78 -8.58 -6.85
CA SER A 156 -17.44 -9.57 -7.72
C SER A 156 -16.86 -9.63 -9.13
N ILE A 157 -16.22 -8.55 -9.58
CA ILE A 157 -15.72 -8.41 -10.95
C ILE A 157 -14.23 -8.71 -11.06
N ASN A 158 -13.77 -9.03 -12.27
CA ASN A 158 -12.36 -9.29 -12.56
C ASN A 158 -11.64 -8.03 -13.07
N VAL A 159 -10.31 -8.12 -13.23
CA VAL A 159 -9.47 -6.99 -13.63
C VAL A 159 -9.83 -6.38 -14.99
N LYS A 160 -10.33 -7.18 -15.95
CA LYS A 160 -10.71 -6.65 -17.28
C LYS A 160 -11.97 -5.80 -17.20
N GLU A 161 -12.97 -6.29 -16.47
CA GLU A 161 -14.20 -5.53 -16.22
C GLU A 161 -13.93 -4.29 -15.35
N CYS A 162 -12.95 -4.38 -14.43
CA CYS A 162 -12.48 -3.24 -13.65
C CYS A 162 -11.85 -2.15 -14.55
N GLU A 163 -11.04 -2.55 -15.53
CA GLU A 163 -10.47 -1.65 -16.54
C GLU A 163 -11.56 -0.99 -17.39
N GLU A 164 -12.52 -1.76 -17.90
CA GLU A 164 -13.66 -1.25 -18.69
C GLU A 164 -14.51 -0.25 -17.89
N ARG A 165 -14.76 -0.55 -16.61
CA ARG A 165 -15.52 0.32 -15.71
C ARG A 165 -14.79 1.61 -15.41
N CYS A 166 -13.49 1.54 -15.14
CA CYS A 166 -12.65 2.72 -14.94
C CYS A 166 -12.57 3.56 -16.22
N HIS A 167 -12.39 2.93 -17.39
CA HIS A 167 -12.37 3.63 -18.67
C HIS A 167 -13.71 4.31 -19.00
N SER A 168 -14.84 3.76 -18.54
CA SER A 168 -16.17 4.34 -18.76
C SER A 168 -16.50 5.49 -17.79
N ASP A 169 -15.74 5.65 -16.71
CA ASP A 169 -15.89 6.73 -15.74
C ASP A 169 -14.78 7.76 -15.93
N CYS A 170 -15.13 8.93 -16.50
CA CYS A 170 -14.16 10.00 -16.77
C CYS A 170 -13.50 10.59 -15.51
N ASN A 171 -13.99 10.27 -14.31
CA ASN A 171 -13.37 10.67 -13.04
C ASN A 171 -12.41 9.61 -12.49
N CYS A 172 -12.39 8.39 -13.06
CA CYS A 172 -11.48 7.35 -12.63
C CYS A 172 -10.03 7.74 -12.92
N THR A 173 -9.17 7.64 -11.91
CA THR A 173 -7.75 7.98 -12.04
C THR A 173 -6.81 6.78 -11.97
N ALA A 174 -7.25 5.68 -11.32
CA ALA A 174 -6.55 4.40 -11.27
C ALA A 174 -7.49 3.26 -10.87
N PHE A 175 -7.07 2.03 -11.15
CA PHE A 175 -7.73 0.83 -10.65
C PHE A 175 -6.73 -0.26 -10.26
N ALA A 176 -7.15 -1.22 -9.43
CA ALA A 176 -6.36 -2.38 -9.02
C ALA A 176 -7.26 -3.57 -8.64
N ASN A 177 -6.67 -4.76 -8.50
CA ASN A 177 -7.34 -5.88 -7.84
C ASN A 177 -7.56 -5.59 -6.35
N ALA A 178 -8.68 -6.07 -5.80
CA ALA A 178 -8.97 -5.95 -4.36
C ALA A 178 -8.34 -7.08 -3.53
N ASP A 179 -8.04 -8.22 -4.17
CA ASP A 179 -7.39 -9.37 -3.56
C ASP A 179 -6.35 -9.92 -4.54
N ILE A 180 -5.12 -10.17 -4.09
CA ILE A 180 -4.01 -10.62 -4.95
C ILE A 180 -3.89 -12.14 -5.06
N ARG A 181 -4.65 -12.91 -4.27
CA ARG A 181 -4.62 -14.37 -4.30
C ARG A 181 -5.10 -14.90 -5.65
N ASN A 182 -4.65 -16.09 -6.02
CA ASN A 182 -5.08 -16.81 -7.22
C ASN A 182 -4.99 -16.01 -8.54
N GLY A 183 -3.99 -15.11 -8.65
CA GLY A 183 -3.80 -14.29 -9.85
C GLY A 183 -4.55 -12.95 -9.85
N GLY A 184 -5.27 -12.64 -8.78
CA GLY A 184 -5.93 -11.35 -8.58
C GLY A 184 -7.43 -11.39 -8.88
N THR A 185 -8.23 -10.87 -7.95
CA THR A 185 -9.69 -10.76 -8.08
C THR A 185 -10.23 -9.47 -7.45
N GLY A 186 -11.46 -9.12 -7.82
CA GLY A 186 -12.11 -7.89 -7.38
C GLY A 186 -11.53 -6.65 -8.05
N CYS A 187 -12.16 -5.52 -7.77
CA CYS A 187 -11.86 -4.24 -8.36
C CYS A 187 -11.85 -3.17 -7.29
N VAL A 188 -10.81 -2.34 -7.29
CA VAL A 188 -10.75 -1.09 -6.55
C VAL A 188 -10.55 0.02 -7.58
N ILE A 189 -11.40 1.04 -7.56
CA ILE A 189 -11.33 2.20 -8.45
C ILE A 189 -11.11 3.45 -7.60
N TRP A 190 -10.14 4.28 -7.98
CA TRP A 190 -9.89 5.59 -7.37
C TRP A 190 -10.44 6.71 -8.24
N THR A 191 -10.92 7.76 -7.57
CA THR A 191 -11.21 9.06 -8.19
C THR A 191 -10.34 10.13 -7.53
N GLY A 192 -10.05 11.21 -8.27
CA GLY A 192 -9.21 12.30 -7.77
C GLY A 192 -7.73 11.93 -7.65
N GLU A 193 -7.03 12.59 -6.73
CA GLU A 193 -5.58 12.47 -6.57
C GLU A 193 -5.15 11.13 -5.98
N LEU A 194 -4.03 10.59 -6.49
CA LEU A 194 -3.43 9.38 -5.97
C LEU A 194 -2.30 9.76 -5.00
N GLU A 195 -2.46 9.40 -3.73
CA GLU A 195 -1.59 9.86 -2.64
C GLU A 195 -1.06 8.70 -1.78
N ASP A 196 0.02 8.97 -1.03
CA ASP A 196 0.64 8.02 -0.09
C ASP A 196 1.06 6.69 -0.73
N ILE A 197 1.80 6.79 -1.82
CA ILE A 197 2.25 5.67 -2.65
C ILE A 197 3.75 5.48 -2.46
N ARG A 198 4.16 4.23 -2.34
CA ARG A 198 5.55 3.81 -2.44
C ARG A 198 5.65 2.51 -3.21
N ASN A 199 6.84 2.20 -3.72
CA ASN A 199 7.13 0.88 -4.24
C ASN A 199 7.88 0.03 -3.19
N TYR A 200 8.00 -1.25 -3.51
CA TYR A 200 8.83 -2.21 -2.80
C TYR A 200 9.84 -2.83 -3.76
N VAL A 201 11.08 -2.94 -3.31
CA VAL A 201 12.16 -3.63 -4.03
C VAL A 201 11.97 -5.14 -3.85
N VAL A 202 12.37 -5.92 -4.86
CA VAL A 202 12.44 -7.39 -4.75
C VAL A 202 13.84 -7.74 -4.30
N ASP A 203 13.95 -8.52 -3.22
CA ASP A 203 15.15 -9.32 -2.94
C ASP A 203 15.31 -10.44 -3.98
#